data_AF-A0A3B8I4W8-F1
#
_entry.id   AF-A0A3B8I4W8-F1
#
_cell.length_a   1.000
_cell.length_b   1.000
_cell.length_c   1.000
_cell.angle_alpha   90.00
_cell.angle_beta   90.00
_cell.angle_gamma   90.00
#
_symmetry.space_group_name_H-M   'P 1'
#
loop_
_entity.id
_entity.type
_entity.pdbx_description
1 polymer ?
#
loop_
_entity_poly.entity_id
_entity_poly.type
_entity_poly.pdbx_seq_one_letter_code
_entity_poly.pdbx_strand_id
1 'polypeptide(L)'
;MNNNKVTVIGQNFDELLIDGLTLDNPDQSLSADDHKSLAIDYGTGKYNVGTGEKDVEVKRTIKVFIGDDTQFQPVDQQEFSSYYDNLRVFTPILNDQEIQDEPRKDVVVELTTTLAVLENGNKTGQEYRFVEQAILAKGYLFIKSYTAPSFTEVIPNSIPVMETGGQYETREDLVISITGQDFIVNKFTDPDTVTEHVYYPLVNLGGAITLKREGKNADDVLIKDASNSWKSYPGASMEVLHGTTVIDGTAGKEIGNRIVIRIPAGIQVSQDCFDATHLEITNPMKNSGDYGYPIRKEDMLRFILVDENQGPVINSVEPHVVPTEGEKGVQIKGANFQVGVRVFIDGLEVQNINRDPSSQLITFDAPP
;
A
#
# COMPACT_ATOMS: atom_id res chain seq x y z
N MET A 1 1.68 2.87 -10.91
CA MET A 1 2.86 2.19 -10.35
C MET A 1 4.07 3.03 -10.76
N ASN A 2 4.72 3.65 -9.79
CA ASN A 2 5.77 4.64 -10.07
C ASN A 2 7.13 3.96 -10.06
N ASN A 3 7.97 4.28 -11.05
CA ASN A 3 9.39 3.94 -10.99
C ASN A 3 10.08 4.92 -10.04
N ASN A 4 10.91 4.41 -9.14
CA ASN A 4 11.61 5.27 -8.19
C ASN A 4 12.87 5.85 -8.82
N LYS A 5 13.13 7.14 -8.59
CA LYS A 5 14.40 7.77 -8.97
C LYS A 5 15.51 7.29 -8.06
N VAL A 6 16.60 6.83 -8.65
CA VAL A 6 17.79 6.34 -7.94
C VAL A 6 19.03 6.93 -8.60
N THR A 7 20.03 7.25 -7.78
CA THR A 7 21.36 7.63 -8.24
C THR A 7 22.32 6.49 -7.89
N VAL A 8 22.95 5.90 -8.92
CA VAL A 8 24.06 4.98 -8.76
C VAL A 8 25.34 5.79 -8.80
N ILE A 9 26.10 5.76 -7.70
CA ILE A 9 27.34 6.51 -7.53
C ILE A 9 28.50 5.55 -7.68
N GLY A 10 29.40 5.83 -8.61
CA GLY A 10 30.60 5.03 -8.86
C GLY A 10 31.78 5.90 -9.28
N GLN A 11 32.78 5.28 -9.87
CA GLN A 11 33.98 5.94 -10.40
C GLN A 11 34.35 5.31 -11.73
N ASN A 12 34.90 6.13 -12.63
CA ASN A 12 35.53 5.73 -13.87
C ASN A 12 34.57 5.09 -14.88
N PHE A 13 33.28 5.40 -14.81
CA PHE A 13 32.27 4.88 -15.75
C PHE A 13 32.47 5.46 -17.16
N ASP A 14 33.00 6.69 -17.28
CA ASP A 14 33.38 7.32 -18.55
C ASP A 14 34.88 7.17 -18.90
N GLU A 15 35.71 6.64 -18.00
CA GLU A 15 37.15 6.51 -18.26
C GLU A 15 37.48 5.28 -19.11
N LEU A 16 38.26 5.48 -20.18
CA LEU A 16 38.71 4.42 -21.07
C LEU A 16 40.10 3.91 -20.66
N LEU A 17 40.13 2.88 -19.80
CA LEU A 17 41.35 2.22 -19.35
C LEU A 17 41.77 1.08 -20.32
N ILE A 18 41.92 1.42 -21.61
CA ILE A 18 42.27 0.45 -22.66
C ILE A 18 43.73 0.65 -23.09
N ASP A 19 44.58 -0.32 -22.77
CA ASP A 19 45.99 -0.30 -23.14
C ASP A 19 46.18 -0.16 -24.66
N GLY A 20 46.99 0.81 -25.06
CA GLY A 20 47.30 1.07 -26.48
C GLY A 20 46.28 1.92 -27.23
N LEU A 21 45.24 2.43 -26.57
CA LEU A 21 44.30 3.41 -27.13
C LEU A 21 44.78 4.84 -26.85
N THR A 22 44.78 5.70 -27.87
CA THR A 22 45.00 7.15 -27.76
C THR A 22 43.90 7.87 -28.52
N LEU A 23 43.18 8.82 -27.90
CA LEU A 23 42.11 9.58 -28.57
C LEU A 23 42.67 10.82 -29.30
N ASP A 24 42.08 11.16 -30.44
CA ASP A 24 42.46 12.34 -31.23
C ASP A 24 41.88 13.64 -30.63
N ASN A 25 40.64 13.57 -30.14
CA ASN A 25 39.95 14.67 -29.45
C ASN A 25 39.07 14.09 -28.32
N PRO A 26 39.32 14.42 -27.04
CA PRO A 26 38.61 13.81 -25.91
C PRO A 26 37.20 14.39 -25.67
N ASP A 27 36.62 15.12 -26.62
CA ASP A 27 35.28 15.67 -26.47
C ASP A 27 34.25 14.54 -26.40
N GLN A 28 33.70 14.33 -25.22
CA GLN A 28 32.67 13.33 -24.99
C GLN A 28 31.30 13.91 -25.37
N SER A 29 30.53 13.15 -26.14
CA SER A 29 29.11 13.43 -26.33
C SER A 29 28.25 12.30 -25.79
N LEU A 30 27.31 12.65 -24.93
CA LEU A 30 26.39 11.70 -24.32
C LEU A 30 25.10 11.66 -25.12
N SER A 31 24.57 10.46 -25.30
CA SER A 31 23.22 10.22 -25.84
C SER A 31 22.59 9.05 -25.11
N ALA A 32 21.27 9.07 -24.96
CA ALA A 32 20.53 7.90 -24.48
C ALA A 32 20.00 7.14 -25.70
N ASP A 33 20.27 5.83 -25.74
CA ASP A 33 19.56 4.93 -26.64
C ASP A 33 18.42 4.30 -25.83
N ASP A 34 17.21 4.37 -26.39
CA ASP A 34 15.92 3.83 -25.89
C ASP A 34 15.58 4.03 -24.39
N HIS A 35 16.30 4.90 -23.70
CA HIS A 35 16.33 5.07 -22.24
C HIS A 35 16.86 3.87 -21.45
N LYS A 36 17.16 2.70 -22.03
CA LYS A 36 17.74 1.57 -21.28
C LYS A 36 19.27 1.55 -21.32
N SER A 37 19.87 2.33 -22.20
CA SER A 37 21.32 2.46 -22.25
C SER A 37 21.77 3.90 -22.47
N LEU A 38 22.92 4.22 -21.88
CA LEU A 38 23.60 5.50 -22.06
C LEU A 38 24.81 5.27 -22.95
N ALA A 39 24.89 5.97 -24.07
CA ALA A 39 26.01 5.94 -24.99
C ALA A 39 26.90 7.17 -24.79
N ILE A 40 28.21 6.95 -24.71
CA ILE A 40 29.25 7.98 -24.73
C ILE A 40 30.04 7.80 -26.02
N ASP A 41 30.01 8.81 -26.88
CA ASP A 41 30.84 8.88 -28.08
C ASP A 41 32.10 9.68 -27.76
N TYR A 42 33.26 9.04 -27.91
CA TYR A 42 34.58 9.63 -27.68
C TYR A 42 35.25 10.07 -28.99
N GLY A 43 34.53 10.00 -30.11
CA GLY A 43 35.03 10.35 -31.44
C GLY A 43 36.04 9.34 -31.96
N THR A 44 37.16 9.84 -32.50
CA THR A 44 38.18 9.00 -33.13
C THR A 44 39.47 8.95 -32.32
N GLY A 45 40.24 7.89 -32.57
CA GLY A 45 41.57 7.75 -32.02
C GLY A 45 42.33 6.67 -32.74
N LYS A 46 43.43 6.27 -32.12
CA LYS A 46 44.34 5.25 -32.60
C LYS A 46 44.49 4.13 -31.60
N TYR A 47 44.41 2.90 -32.07
CA TYR A 47 44.53 1.71 -31.25
C TYR A 47 45.67 0.82 -31.73
N ASN A 48 46.66 0.59 -30.86
CA ASN A 48 47.81 -0.25 -31.14
C ASN A 48 47.54 -1.71 -30.72
N VAL A 49 47.39 -2.59 -31.72
CA VAL A 49 47.11 -4.02 -31.52
C VAL A 49 48.34 -4.90 -31.59
N GLY A 50 49.48 -4.42 -31.08
CA GLY A 50 50.74 -5.16 -30.99
C GLY A 50 51.46 -5.41 -32.31
N THR A 51 50.75 -5.45 -33.44
CA THR A 51 51.30 -5.63 -34.80
C THR A 51 51.15 -4.40 -35.69
N GLY A 52 50.59 -3.30 -35.17
CA GLY A 52 50.37 -2.05 -35.91
C GLY A 52 49.31 -1.16 -35.27
N GLU A 53 49.34 0.12 -35.62
CA GLU A 53 48.39 1.14 -35.20
C GLU A 53 47.20 1.20 -36.18
N LYS A 54 45.98 1.29 -35.65
CA LYS A 54 44.75 1.40 -36.45
C LYS A 54 43.95 2.62 -36.04
N ASP A 55 43.40 3.34 -37.00
CA ASP A 55 42.41 4.39 -36.74
C ASP A 55 41.08 3.74 -36.30
N VAL A 56 40.45 4.28 -35.27
CA VAL A 56 39.22 3.72 -34.68
C VAL A 56 38.22 4.82 -34.33
N GLU A 57 36.93 4.52 -34.47
CA GLU A 57 35.83 5.24 -33.81
C GLU A 57 35.54 4.55 -32.46
N VAL A 58 35.42 5.32 -31.38
CA VAL A 58 35.34 4.80 -30.01
C VAL A 58 34.01 5.18 -29.37
N LYS A 59 33.23 4.17 -28.98
CA LYS A 59 31.93 4.34 -28.30
C LYS A 59 31.86 3.47 -27.06
N ARG A 60 31.32 3.99 -25.96
CA ARG A 60 30.94 3.20 -24.79
C ARG A 60 29.43 3.17 -24.65
N THR A 61 28.89 2.01 -24.31
CA THR A 61 27.51 1.83 -23.88
C THR A 61 27.50 1.41 -22.43
N ILE A 62 26.70 2.08 -21.62
CA ILE A 62 26.50 1.84 -20.20
C ILE A 62 25.09 1.33 -19.99
N LYS A 63 24.96 0.21 -19.27
CA LYS A 63 23.68 -0.32 -18.78
C LYS A 63 23.71 -0.46 -17.27
N VAL A 64 22.58 -0.20 -16.64
CA VAL A 64 22.44 -0.32 -15.19
C VAL A 64 21.31 -1.30 -14.89
N PHE A 65 21.57 -2.23 -13.96
CA PHE A 65 20.62 -3.23 -13.52
C PHE A 65 20.43 -3.13 -12.01
N ILE A 66 19.17 -3.16 -11.56
CA ILE A 66 18.80 -3.23 -10.14
C ILE A 66 17.72 -4.31 -10.02
N GLY A 67 18.16 -5.57 -9.88
CA GLY A 67 17.29 -6.74 -10.01
C GLY A 67 16.89 -7.05 -11.46
N ASP A 68 16.49 -6.04 -12.23
CA ASP A 68 16.17 -6.09 -13.66
C ASP A 68 16.70 -4.81 -14.37
N ASP A 69 16.50 -4.70 -15.69
CA ASP A 69 16.83 -3.54 -16.51
C ASP A 69 16.27 -2.24 -15.90
N THR A 70 17.14 -1.25 -15.67
CA THR A 70 16.71 0.11 -15.30
C THR A 70 16.47 0.98 -16.53
N GLN A 71 15.85 2.14 -16.32
CA GLN A 71 15.76 3.19 -17.35
C GLN A 71 16.51 4.44 -16.90
N PHE A 72 17.35 5.01 -17.74
CA PHE A 72 18.02 6.27 -17.49
C PHE A 72 17.03 7.45 -17.41
N GLN A 73 17.25 8.31 -16.43
CA GLN A 73 16.70 9.67 -16.41
C GLN A 73 17.33 10.49 -17.57
N PRO A 74 16.78 11.66 -17.93
CA PRO A 74 17.31 12.48 -19.02
C PRO A 74 18.84 12.66 -19.01
N VAL A 75 19.45 12.71 -20.19
CA VAL A 75 20.92 12.69 -20.38
C VAL A 75 21.60 13.88 -19.69
N ASP A 76 20.96 15.04 -19.67
CA ASP A 76 21.43 16.26 -19.00
C ASP A 76 21.46 16.13 -17.46
N GLN A 77 20.89 15.06 -16.92
CA GLN A 77 20.97 14.69 -15.52
C GLN A 77 22.03 13.62 -15.25
N GLN A 78 22.84 13.20 -16.21
CA GLN A 78 23.98 12.32 -15.92
C GLN A 78 25.20 13.17 -15.60
N GLU A 79 26.02 12.74 -14.65
CA GLU A 79 27.17 13.52 -14.19
C GLU A 79 28.39 12.62 -14.13
N PHE A 80 29.46 13.03 -14.80
CA PHE A 80 30.76 12.38 -14.79
C PHE A 80 31.79 13.37 -14.26
N SER A 81 32.63 12.94 -13.32
CA SER A 81 33.59 13.83 -12.68
C SER A 81 34.84 13.09 -12.24
N SER A 82 35.91 13.85 -11.95
CA SER A 82 37.17 13.30 -11.44
C SER A 82 37.09 12.62 -10.06
N TYR A 83 35.96 12.74 -9.35
CA TYR A 83 35.78 12.13 -8.03
C TYR A 83 34.77 10.99 -8.05
N TYR A 84 33.58 11.25 -8.61
CA TYR A 84 32.47 10.31 -8.70
C TYR A 84 31.63 10.54 -9.94
N ASP A 85 31.07 9.46 -10.43
CA ASP A 85 30.09 9.46 -11.52
C ASP A 85 28.72 9.12 -10.96
N ASN A 86 27.71 9.89 -11.37
CA ASN A 86 26.32 9.73 -10.97
C ASN A 86 25.49 9.30 -12.18
N LEU A 87 25.10 8.03 -12.18
CA LEU A 87 24.11 7.50 -13.12
C LEU A 87 22.72 7.60 -12.48
N ARG A 88 21.88 8.50 -13.00
CA ARG A 88 20.51 8.73 -12.55
C ARG A 88 19.56 7.85 -13.36
N VAL A 89 18.92 6.91 -12.67
CA VAL A 89 18.03 5.90 -13.27
C VAL A 89 16.68 5.84 -12.55
N PHE A 90 15.73 5.18 -13.19
CA PHE A 90 14.46 4.74 -12.66
C PHE A 90 14.54 3.25 -12.38
N THR A 91 14.13 2.80 -11.19
CA THR A 91 14.11 1.38 -10.84
C THR A 91 13.11 0.61 -11.72
N PRO A 92 13.35 -0.69 -11.99
CA PRO A 92 12.30 -1.54 -12.52
C PRO A 92 11.14 -1.68 -11.53
N ILE A 93 9.97 -2.01 -12.06
CA ILE A 93 8.83 -2.44 -11.25
C ILE A 93 8.92 -3.95 -11.11
N LEU A 94 9.22 -4.42 -9.90
CA LEU A 94 9.21 -5.83 -9.58
C LEU A 94 7.87 -6.22 -8.95
N ASN A 95 7.38 -7.41 -9.27
CA ASN A 95 6.22 -7.99 -8.62
C ASN A 95 6.60 -8.62 -7.27
N ASP A 96 5.58 -8.89 -6.44
CA ASP A 96 5.75 -9.43 -5.10
C ASP A 96 6.50 -10.78 -5.04
N GLN A 97 6.39 -11.60 -6.09
CA GLN A 97 7.04 -12.91 -6.17
C GLN A 97 8.55 -12.76 -6.40
N GLU A 98 8.97 -11.76 -7.17
CA GLU A 98 10.39 -11.48 -7.46
C GLU A 98 11.19 -11.01 -6.23
N ILE A 99 10.50 -10.50 -5.21
CA ILE A 99 11.10 -9.97 -3.98
C ILE A 99 10.73 -10.76 -2.72
N GLN A 100 9.98 -11.86 -2.85
CA GLN A 100 9.49 -12.65 -1.71
C GLN A 100 10.63 -13.24 -0.87
N ASP A 101 11.59 -13.91 -1.52
CA ASP A 101 12.69 -14.61 -0.83
C ASP A 101 13.97 -13.77 -0.79
N GLU A 102 14.19 -12.94 -1.81
CA GLU A 102 15.39 -12.11 -1.95
C GLU A 102 15.02 -10.67 -2.36
N PRO A 103 14.59 -9.82 -1.40
CA PRO A 103 14.24 -8.42 -1.67
C PRO A 103 15.47 -7.52 -1.87
N ARG A 104 16.66 -7.97 -1.45
CA ARG A 104 17.92 -7.26 -1.71
C ARG A 104 18.48 -7.67 -3.05
N LYS A 105 18.67 -6.72 -3.96
CA LYS A 105 19.22 -6.96 -5.29
C LYS A 105 20.60 -6.32 -5.41
N ASP A 106 21.44 -6.92 -6.24
CA ASP A 106 22.69 -6.33 -6.66
C ASP A 106 22.43 -5.11 -7.54
N VAL A 107 23.32 -4.13 -7.45
CA VAL A 107 23.37 -3.02 -8.40
C VAL A 107 24.54 -3.31 -9.33
N VAL A 108 24.25 -3.50 -10.62
CA VAL A 108 25.24 -3.85 -11.63
C VAL A 108 25.32 -2.74 -12.66
N VAL A 109 26.53 -2.29 -12.97
CA VAL A 109 26.81 -1.40 -14.10
C VAL A 109 27.64 -2.19 -15.10
N GLU A 110 27.10 -2.39 -16.29
CA GLU A 110 27.79 -3.02 -17.41
C GLU A 110 28.28 -1.95 -18.37
N LEU A 111 29.57 -1.96 -18.65
CA LEU A 111 30.23 -1.05 -19.59
C LEU A 111 30.68 -1.87 -20.80
N THR A 112 30.25 -1.49 -21.99
CA THR A 112 30.75 -2.06 -23.24
C THR A 112 31.41 -0.96 -24.06
N THR A 113 32.73 -1.02 -24.22
CA THR A 113 33.45 -0.13 -25.14
C THR A 113 33.69 -0.84 -26.47
N THR A 114 33.27 -0.22 -27.56
CA THR A 114 33.45 -0.70 -28.93
C THR A 114 34.38 0.24 -29.69
N LEU A 115 35.43 -0.33 -30.30
CA LEU A 115 36.38 0.36 -31.15
C LEU A 115 36.17 -0.13 -32.59
N ALA A 116 35.52 0.66 -33.43
CA ALA A 116 35.27 0.31 -34.83
C ALA A 116 36.43 0.77 -35.72
N VAL A 117 37.07 -0.15 -36.43
CA VAL A 117 38.26 0.13 -37.25
C VAL A 117 37.87 0.93 -38.49
N LEU A 118 38.60 2.02 -38.71
CA LEU A 118 38.45 2.93 -39.84
C LEU A 118 39.56 2.71 -40.87
N GLU A 119 39.18 2.73 -42.14
CA GLU A 119 40.11 2.85 -43.27
C GLU A 119 39.66 4.02 -44.16
N ASN A 120 40.55 4.97 -44.40
CA ASN A 120 40.24 6.21 -45.12
C ASN A 120 38.97 6.91 -44.58
N GLY A 121 38.77 6.89 -43.26
CA GLY A 121 37.62 7.49 -42.58
C GLY A 121 36.31 6.69 -42.63
N ASN A 122 36.30 5.47 -43.20
CA ASN A 122 35.10 4.63 -43.27
C ASN A 122 35.25 3.36 -42.42
N LYS A 123 34.16 2.93 -41.77
CA LYS A 123 34.12 1.69 -40.99
C LYS A 123 34.34 0.47 -41.89
N THR A 124 35.32 -0.36 -41.52
CA THR A 124 35.71 -1.58 -42.24
C THR A 124 34.86 -2.80 -41.89
N GLY A 125 34.06 -2.73 -40.83
CA GLY A 125 33.34 -3.86 -40.24
C GLY A 125 34.14 -4.65 -39.20
N GLN A 126 35.44 -4.37 -39.03
CA GLN A 126 36.21 -4.91 -37.90
C GLN A 126 35.99 -4.07 -36.64
N GLU A 127 35.73 -4.72 -35.50
CA GLU A 127 35.53 -4.06 -34.21
C GLU A 127 36.28 -4.80 -33.08
N TYR A 128 36.70 -4.06 -32.07
CA TYR A 128 37.16 -4.61 -30.79
C TYR A 128 36.17 -4.22 -29.70
N ARG A 129 35.82 -5.18 -28.83
CA ARG A 129 34.84 -4.98 -27.75
C ARG A 129 35.45 -5.31 -26.40
N PHE A 130 35.34 -4.38 -25.47
CA PHE A 130 35.77 -4.50 -24.07
C PHE A 130 34.53 -4.44 -23.20
N VAL A 131 34.37 -5.43 -22.32
CA VAL A 131 33.20 -5.52 -21.43
C VAL A 131 33.69 -5.54 -19.99
N GLU A 132 33.16 -4.63 -19.19
CA GLU A 132 33.49 -4.47 -17.77
C GLU A 132 32.19 -4.48 -16.96
N GLN A 133 32.26 -4.99 -15.73
CA GLN A 133 31.13 -5.00 -14.81
C GLN A 133 31.55 -4.51 -13.42
N ALA A 134 30.84 -3.50 -12.92
CA ALA A 134 30.92 -3.08 -11.53
C ALA A 134 29.68 -3.61 -10.79
N ILE A 135 29.90 -4.32 -9.67
CA ILE A 135 28.83 -4.97 -8.91
C ILE A 135 28.88 -4.50 -7.46
N LEU A 136 27.80 -3.88 -7.00
CA LEU A 136 27.54 -3.68 -5.58
C LEU A 136 26.56 -4.75 -5.09
N ALA A 137 27.10 -5.79 -4.46
CA ALA A 137 26.31 -6.91 -3.95
C ALA A 137 25.30 -6.44 -2.88
N LYS A 138 24.03 -6.84 -3.03
CA LYS A 138 22.91 -6.46 -2.15
C LYS A 138 22.78 -4.94 -1.92
N GLY A 139 23.18 -4.15 -2.92
CA GLY A 139 23.24 -2.69 -2.89
C GLY A 139 21.88 -2.00 -2.87
N TYR A 140 20.80 -2.69 -3.24
CA TYR A 140 19.46 -2.13 -3.26
C TYR A 140 18.46 -3.02 -2.52
N LEU A 141 17.51 -2.42 -1.79
CA LEU A 141 16.44 -3.13 -1.08
C LEU A 141 15.09 -2.71 -1.65
N PHE A 142 14.38 -3.65 -2.26
CA PHE A 142 12.96 -3.48 -2.56
C PHE A 142 12.13 -3.75 -1.31
N ILE A 143 11.24 -2.81 -0.99
CA ILE A 143 10.27 -2.96 0.08
C ILE A 143 8.89 -3.00 -0.57
N LYS A 144 8.07 -3.98 -0.19
CA LYS A 144 6.69 -4.06 -0.64
C LYS A 144 5.97 -2.74 -0.34
N SER A 145 5.31 -2.20 -1.36
CA SER A 145 4.48 -1.00 -1.23
C SER A 145 3.15 -1.30 -0.55
N TYR A 146 2.80 -2.57 -0.38
CA TYR A 146 1.52 -3.02 0.14
C TYR A 146 1.67 -4.34 0.89
N THR A 147 0.87 -4.52 1.93
CA THR A 147 0.69 -5.80 2.63
C THR A 147 -0.79 -6.14 2.59
N ALA A 148 -1.13 -7.35 2.13
CA ALA A 148 -2.53 -7.77 2.03
C ALA A 148 -3.11 -8.05 3.41
N PRO A 149 -4.32 -7.54 3.74
CA PRO A 149 -5.00 -7.92 4.96
C PRO A 149 -5.50 -9.36 4.87
N SER A 150 -5.67 -10.00 6.01
CA SER A 150 -6.46 -11.23 6.13
C SER A 150 -7.49 -11.04 7.22
N PHE A 151 -8.67 -11.65 7.07
CA PHE A 151 -9.75 -11.51 8.05
C PHE A 151 -10.59 -12.78 8.08
N THR A 152 -11.15 -13.10 9.24
CA THR A 152 -11.78 -14.39 9.50
C THR A 152 -13.19 -14.28 10.05
N GLU A 153 -13.54 -13.13 10.62
CA GLU A 153 -14.80 -12.97 11.33
C GLU A 153 -15.28 -11.53 11.25
N VAL A 154 -16.61 -11.37 11.17
CA VAL A 154 -17.33 -10.10 11.23
C VAL A 154 -18.48 -10.25 12.22
N ILE A 155 -18.55 -9.37 13.21
CA ILE A 155 -19.55 -9.42 14.28
C ILE A 155 -20.12 -8.02 14.54
N PRO A 156 -21.45 -7.84 14.52
CA PRO A 156 -22.42 -8.78 13.97
C PRO A 156 -22.23 -8.92 12.45
N ASN A 157 -22.63 -10.06 11.90
CA ASN A 157 -22.62 -10.32 10.46
C ASN A 157 -23.97 -10.03 9.79
N SER A 158 -24.88 -9.35 10.48
CA SER A 158 -26.18 -8.97 9.95
C SER A 158 -26.38 -7.48 10.16
N ILE A 159 -26.73 -6.78 9.08
CA ILE A 159 -26.95 -5.34 9.06
C ILE A 159 -28.46 -5.10 8.85
N PRO A 160 -29.19 -4.65 9.88
CA PRO A 160 -30.63 -4.38 9.76
C PRO A 160 -30.91 -3.17 8.86
N VAL A 161 -31.83 -3.35 7.92
CA VAL A 161 -32.34 -2.31 7.04
C VAL A 161 -33.85 -2.23 7.12
N MET A 162 -34.40 -1.04 6.87
CA MET A 162 -35.83 -0.80 6.77
C MET A 162 -36.18 -0.11 5.46
N GLU A 163 -37.42 -0.22 5.03
CA GLU A 163 -37.92 0.47 3.84
C GLU A 163 -38.55 1.81 4.22
N THR A 164 -37.96 2.91 3.74
CA THR A 164 -38.42 4.28 3.97
C THR A 164 -38.70 4.94 2.63
N GLY A 165 -39.98 5.21 2.32
CA GLY A 165 -40.37 5.93 1.10
C GLY A 165 -40.01 5.21 -0.20
N GLY A 166 -39.98 3.86 -0.20
CA GLY A 166 -39.60 3.05 -1.36
C GLY A 166 -38.08 2.97 -1.60
N GLN A 167 -37.27 3.39 -0.64
CA GLN A 167 -35.82 3.19 -0.59
C GLN A 167 -35.47 2.40 0.68
N TYR A 168 -34.25 1.85 0.75
CA TYR A 168 -33.79 1.11 1.92
C TYR A 168 -32.73 1.90 2.67
N GLU A 169 -32.73 1.83 4.00
CA GLU A 169 -31.71 2.45 4.83
C GLU A 169 -31.36 1.62 6.06
N THR A 170 -30.16 1.83 6.61
CA THR A 170 -29.75 1.22 7.89
C THR A 170 -30.72 1.64 8.98
N ARG A 171 -31.24 0.67 9.73
CA ARG A 171 -32.32 0.91 10.71
C ARG A 171 -31.83 1.61 11.98
N GLU A 172 -30.63 1.25 12.42
CA GLU A 172 -30.09 1.61 13.73
C GLU A 172 -28.57 1.82 13.67
N ASP A 173 -28.05 2.50 14.68
CA ASP A 173 -26.61 2.58 14.91
C ASP A 173 -26.05 1.18 15.18
N LEU A 174 -25.06 0.78 14.39
CA LEU A 174 -24.45 -0.54 14.45
C LEU A 174 -22.95 -0.42 14.66
N VAL A 175 -22.42 -1.15 15.64
CA VAL A 175 -20.99 -1.35 15.82
C VAL A 175 -20.62 -2.71 15.25
N ILE A 176 -19.73 -2.73 14.26
CA ILE A 176 -19.23 -3.96 13.64
C ILE A 176 -17.74 -4.12 13.95
N SER A 177 -17.37 -5.29 14.46
CA SER A 177 -15.99 -5.73 14.64
C SER A 177 -15.59 -6.69 13.55
N ILE A 178 -14.41 -6.49 13.00
CA ILE A 178 -13.81 -7.35 11.99
C ILE A 178 -12.49 -7.87 12.52
N THR A 179 -12.37 -9.18 12.70
CA THR A 179 -11.17 -9.83 13.26
C THR A 179 -10.30 -10.39 12.13
N GLY A 180 -9.00 -10.10 12.20
CA GLY A 180 -8.05 -10.46 11.16
C GLY A 180 -6.59 -10.24 11.53
N GLN A 181 -5.75 -10.07 10.52
CA GLN A 181 -4.33 -9.76 10.63
C GLN A 181 -3.96 -8.78 9.52
N ASP A 182 -2.84 -8.09 9.73
CA ASP A 182 -2.26 -7.17 8.76
C ASP A 182 -3.19 -6.04 8.35
N PHE A 183 -4.00 -5.49 9.27
CA PHE A 183 -4.73 -4.25 9.02
C PHE A 183 -3.77 -3.07 9.15
N ILE A 184 -3.35 -2.52 8.02
CA ILE A 184 -2.29 -1.50 7.97
C ILE A 184 -2.89 -0.10 8.11
N VAL A 185 -2.31 0.69 9.03
CA VAL A 185 -2.51 2.14 9.08
C VAL A 185 -1.25 2.81 8.57
N ASN A 186 -1.36 3.50 7.43
CA ASN A 186 -0.23 4.16 6.78
C ASN A 186 -0.18 5.63 7.18
N LYS A 187 0.90 6.02 7.86
CA LYS A 187 1.18 7.40 8.24
C LYS A 187 2.46 7.88 7.58
N PHE A 188 2.40 9.01 6.88
CA PHE A 188 3.56 9.61 6.24
C PHE A 188 3.46 11.12 6.16
N THR A 189 4.59 11.78 5.97
CA THR A 189 4.67 13.21 5.69
C THR A 189 4.96 13.38 4.21
N ASP A 190 4.10 14.11 3.52
CA ASP A 190 4.34 14.52 2.14
C ASP A 190 5.61 15.41 2.11
N PRO A 191 6.65 15.05 1.33
CA PRO A 191 7.92 15.77 1.35
C PRO A 191 7.82 17.17 0.73
N ASP A 192 6.85 17.41 -0.16
CA ASP A 192 6.68 18.67 -0.87
C ASP A 192 5.83 19.65 -0.04
N THR A 193 4.74 19.17 0.56
CA THR A 193 3.81 20.02 1.32
C THR A 193 4.08 20.03 2.83
N VAL A 194 4.91 19.10 3.33
CA VAL A 194 5.18 18.89 4.77
C VAL A 194 3.91 18.53 5.55
N THR A 195 2.86 18.07 4.85
CA THR A 195 1.59 17.68 5.45
C THR A 195 1.66 16.23 5.93
N GLU A 196 1.20 15.99 7.15
CA GLU A 196 1.08 14.63 7.68
C GLU A 196 -0.26 14.03 7.25
N HIS A 197 -0.19 12.84 6.65
CA HIS A 197 -1.35 12.07 6.25
C HIS A 197 -1.41 10.75 7.02
N VAL A 198 -2.63 10.33 7.36
CA VAL A 198 -2.92 9.04 8.01
C VAL A 198 -4.07 8.38 7.27
N TYR A 199 -3.82 7.19 6.74
CA TYR A 199 -4.78 6.40 5.99
C TYR A 199 -5.01 5.06 6.68
N TYR A 200 -6.28 4.66 6.74
CA TYR A 200 -6.75 3.40 7.30
C TYR A 200 -7.25 2.48 6.19
N PRO A 201 -7.45 1.18 6.45
CA PRO A 201 -8.04 0.29 5.45
C PRO A 201 -9.43 0.75 5.00
N LEU A 202 -9.73 0.60 3.70
CA LEU A 202 -11.10 0.67 3.21
C LEU A 202 -11.86 -0.57 3.68
N VAL A 203 -13.10 -0.38 4.12
CA VAL A 203 -13.99 -1.46 4.50
C VAL A 203 -15.24 -1.40 3.65
N ASN A 204 -15.42 -2.40 2.79
CA ASN A 204 -16.55 -2.51 1.87
C ASN A 204 -17.47 -3.65 2.32
N LEU A 205 -18.69 -3.28 2.71
CA LEU A 205 -19.74 -4.16 3.19
C LEU A 205 -20.65 -4.55 2.03
N GLY A 206 -20.20 -5.56 1.28
CA GLY A 206 -20.99 -6.18 0.23
C GLY A 206 -21.24 -5.31 -1.02
N GLY A 207 -20.52 -4.19 -1.17
CA GLY A 207 -20.74 -3.19 -2.21
C GLY A 207 -21.81 -2.16 -1.87
N ALA A 208 -22.62 -2.39 -0.83
CA ALA A 208 -23.72 -1.50 -0.45
C ALA A 208 -23.25 -0.30 0.38
N ILE A 209 -22.25 -0.51 1.25
CA ILE A 209 -21.68 0.53 2.11
C ILE A 209 -20.16 0.38 2.07
N THR A 210 -19.42 1.44 1.71
CA THR A 210 -17.95 1.46 1.85
C THR A 210 -17.52 2.57 2.79
N LEU A 211 -16.69 2.24 3.77
CA LEU A 211 -16.14 3.19 4.73
C LEU A 211 -14.68 3.48 4.40
N LYS A 212 -14.29 4.75 4.59
CA LYS A 212 -12.92 5.26 4.50
C LYS A 212 -12.67 6.20 5.67
N ARG A 213 -11.54 6.04 6.35
CA ARG A 213 -11.07 7.01 7.35
C ARG A 213 -9.77 7.65 6.88
N GLU A 214 -9.71 8.97 6.98
CA GLU A 214 -8.52 9.77 6.69
C GLU A 214 -8.29 10.77 7.82
N GLY A 215 -7.07 10.82 8.35
CA GLY A 215 -6.73 11.75 9.44
C GLY A 215 -6.68 11.10 10.82
N LYS A 216 -6.68 11.95 11.85
CA LYS A 216 -6.32 11.53 13.22
C LYS A 216 -7.51 11.11 14.06
N ASN A 217 -8.70 11.64 13.80
CA ASN A 217 -9.85 11.38 14.66
C ASN A 217 -10.60 10.15 14.17
N ALA A 218 -11.14 9.37 15.11
CA ALA A 218 -11.92 8.17 14.80
C ALA A 218 -13.18 8.49 13.96
N ASP A 219 -13.68 9.72 14.09
CA ASP A 219 -14.89 10.21 13.44
C ASP A 219 -14.62 10.86 12.06
N ASP A 220 -13.35 10.93 11.63
CA ASP A 220 -12.97 11.42 10.29
C ASP A 220 -13.29 10.35 9.21
N VAL A 221 -14.51 9.81 9.26
CA VAL A 221 -15.01 8.74 8.39
C VAL A 221 -15.90 9.32 7.31
N LEU A 222 -15.63 8.87 6.09
CA LEU A 222 -16.48 9.05 4.93
C LEU A 222 -17.09 7.70 4.57
N ILE A 223 -18.38 7.73 4.25
CA ILE A 223 -19.13 6.57 3.80
C ILE A 223 -19.59 6.83 2.36
N LYS A 224 -19.40 5.82 1.52
CA LYS A 224 -19.97 5.71 0.20
C LYS A 224 -21.23 4.86 0.31
N ASP A 225 -22.37 5.48 0.05
CA ASP A 225 -23.72 4.91 0.15
C ASP A 225 -24.28 4.55 -1.25
N ALA A 226 -25.58 4.28 -1.36
CA ALA A 226 -26.26 4.02 -2.63
C ALA A 226 -26.12 5.14 -3.68
N SER A 227 -25.81 6.37 -3.28
CA SER A 227 -25.52 7.47 -4.22
C SER A 227 -24.13 7.42 -4.84
N ASN A 228 -23.32 6.43 -4.44
CA ASN A 228 -21.97 6.18 -4.94
C ASN A 228 -21.00 7.36 -4.69
N SER A 229 -21.29 8.21 -3.70
CA SER A 229 -20.55 9.43 -3.37
C SER A 229 -20.09 9.41 -1.90
N TRP A 230 -18.87 9.87 -1.64
CA TRP A 230 -18.31 9.96 -0.29
C TRP A 230 -18.98 11.08 0.51
N LYS A 231 -19.52 10.75 1.69
CA LYS A 231 -20.19 11.70 2.59
C LYS A 231 -19.82 11.39 4.04
N SER A 232 -19.78 12.42 4.88
CA SER A 232 -19.67 12.22 6.33
C SER A 232 -21.05 12.00 6.94
N TYR A 233 -21.14 11.08 7.90
CA TYR A 233 -22.35 10.80 8.66
C TYR A 233 -22.07 11.03 10.15
N PRO A 234 -22.87 11.84 10.86
CA PRO A 234 -22.73 12.00 12.31
C PRO A 234 -22.80 10.65 13.02
N GLY A 235 -21.82 10.38 13.89
CA GLY A 235 -21.73 9.12 14.62
C GLY A 235 -21.05 7.98 13.86
N ALA A 236 -20.64 8.17 12.60
CA ALA A 236 -19.78 7.21 11.92
C ALA A 236 -18.36 7.29 12.49
N SER A 237 -17.77 6.13 12.80
CA SER A 237 -16.40 6.05 13.27
C SER A 237 -15.70 4.76 12.81
N MET A 238 -14.38 4.78 12.79
CA MET A 238 -13.56 3.62 12.42
C MET A 238 -12.28 3.62 13.24
N GLU A 239 -11.94 2.49 13.86
CA GLU A 239 -10.69 2.28 14.56
C GLU A 239 -10.03 0.97 14.12
N VAL A 240 -8.71 0.99 14.04
CA VAL A 240 -7.89 -0.22 13.88
C VAL A 240 -7.21 -0.48 15.21
N LEU A 241 -7.29 -1.71 15.70
CA LEU A 241 -6.82 -2.12 17.00
C LEU A 241 -5.84 -3.29 16.88
N HIS A 242 -4.87 -3.35 17.80
CA HIS A 242 -4.10 -4.54 18.10
C HIS A 242 -4.42 -4.94 19.55
N GLY A 243 -5.33 -5.91 19.71
CA GLY A 243 -5.94 -6.18 21.01
C GLY A 243 -6.79 -5.00 21.49
N THR A 244 -6.31 -4.30 22.53
CA THR A 244 -6.90 -3.08 23.10
C THR A 244 -6.16 -1.80 22.69
N THR A 245 -5.03 -1.93 21.98
CA THR A 245 -4.22 -0.77 21.58
C THR A 245 -4.71 -0.20 20.26
N VAL A 246 -4.99 1.11 20.23
CA VAL A 246 -5.29 1.83 18.99
C VAL A 246 -4.05 1.94 18.10
N ILE A 247 -4.24 1.60 16.83
CA ILE A 247 -3.27 1.65 15.76
C ILE A 247 -3.50 2.93 14.96
N ASP A 248 -2.49 3.80 14.95
CA ASP A 248 -2.56 5.17 14.41
C ASP A 248 -1.49 5.45 13.34
N GLY A 249 -0.75 4.42 12.93
CA GLY A 249 0.33 4.49 11.95
C GLY A 249 1.64 5.05 12.50
N THR A 250 1.73 5.41 13.78
CA THR A 250 3.01 5.81 14.39
C THR A 250 3.95 4.61 14.54
N ALA A 251 5.24 4.89 14.79
CA ALA A 251 6.27 3.86 14.91
C ALA A 251 5.89 2.78 15.94
N GLY A 252 5.76 1.53 15.49
CA GLY A 252 5.34 0.38 16.31
C GLY A 252 3.82 0.22 16.46
N LYS A 253 3.02 1.08 15.79
CA LYS A 253 1.56 1.08 15.76
C LYS A 253 1.02 1.18 14.33
N GLU A 254 1.62 0.43 13.41
CA GLU A 254 1.24 0.41 11.99
C GLU A 254 0.33 -0.75 11.64
N ILE A 255 0.25 -1.80 12.48
CA ILE A 255 -0.41 -3.06 12.17
C ILE A 255 -1.41 -3.47 13.25
N GLY A 256 -2.68 -3.54 12.88
CA GLY A 256 -3.77 -4.07 13.70
C GLY A 256 -4.21 -5.49 13.33
N ASN A 257 -4.97 -6.08 14.25
CA ASN A 257 -5.63 -7.38 14.10
C ASN A 257 -7.16 -7.29 14.21
N ARG A 258 -7.70 -6.08 14.42
CA ARG A 258 -9.14 -5.85 14.51
C ARG A 258 -9.51 -4.48 13.95
N ILE A 259 -10.60 -4.40 13.20
CA ILE A 259 -11.22 -3.13 12.80
C ILE A 259 -12.56 -3.03 13.52
N VAL A 260 -12.84 -1.90 14.16
CA VAL A 260 -14.14 -1.57 14.73
C VAL A 260 -14.70 -0.40 13.94
N ILE A 261 -15.88 -0.58 13.36
CA ILE A 261 -16.61 0.47 12.65
C ILE A 261 -17.94 0.74 13.32
N ARG A 262 -18.35 2.00 13.35
CA ARG A 262 -19.70 2.43 13.71
C ARG A 262 -20.41 2.94 12.47
N ILE A 263 -21.57 2.38 12.19
CA ILE A 263 -22.44 2.74 11.07
C ILE A 263 -23.71 3.34 11.68
N PRO A 264 -24.00 4.64 11.46
CA PRO A 264 -25.23 5.24 11.97
C PRO A 264 -26.48 4.72 11.25
N ALA A 265 -27.64 4.93 11.87
CA ALA A 265 -28.94 4.76 11.21
C ALA A 265 -29.12 5.76 10.03
N GLY A 266 -29.98 5.42 9.08
CA GLY A 266 -30.38 6.28 7.96
C GLY A 266 -29.42 6.30 6.77
N ILE A 267 -28.46 5.38 6.68
CA ILE A 267 -27.59 5.25 5.51
C ILE A 267 -28.36 4.54 4.41
N GLN A 268 -28.56 5.23 3.29
CA GLN A 268 -29.28 4.74 2.13
C GLN A 268 -28.50 3.61 1.43
N VAL A 269 -29.19 2.49 1.19
CA VAL A 269 -28.68 1.32 0.46
C VAL A 269 -29.64 0.96 -0.67
N SER A 270 -29.12 0.41 -1.75
CA SER A 270 -29.91 -0.06 -2.89
C SER A 270 -30.51 -1.45 -2.61
N GLN A 271 -31.54 -1.84 -3.36
CA GLN A 271 -32.25 -3.11 -3.15
C GLN A 271 -31.36 -4.35 -3.32
N ASP A 272 -30.31 -4.27 -4.14
CA ASP A 272 -29.31 -5.34 -4.32
C ASP A 272 -28.45 -5.58 -3.08
N CYS A 273 -28.55 -4.75 -2.02
CA CYS A 273 -27.90 -5.03 -0.74
C CYS A 273 -28.32 -6.38 -0.13
N PHE A 274 -29.51 -6.90 -0.45
CA PHE A 274 -29.96 -8.20 0.05
C PHE A 274 -29.19 -9.38 -0.57
N ASP A 275 -28.56 -9.19 -1.73
CA ASP A 275 -27.69 -10.18 -2.37
C ASP A 275 -26.21 -9.99 -1.93
N ALA A 276 -25.93 -8.95 -1.16
CA ALA A 276 -24.60 -8.56 -0.74
C ALA A 276 -24.14 -9.39 0.47
N THR A 277 -23.34 -10.43 0.22
CA THR A 277 -22.84 -11.32 1.29
C THR A 277 -21.37 -11.16 1.63
N HIS A 278 -20.60 -10.47 0.79
CA HIS A 278 -19.15 -10.39 0.93
C HIS A 278 -18.69 -9.25 1.83
N LEU A 279 -17.52 -9.44 2.44
CA LEU A 279 -16.72 -8.36 3.01
C LEU A 279 -15.48 -8.19 2.13
N GLU A 280 -15.13 -6.95 1.85
CA GLU A 280 -13.89 -6.60 1.16
C GLU A 280 -13.10 -5.56 1.97
N ILE A 281 -11.80 -5.79 2.16
CA ILE A 281 -10.89 -4.88 2.86
C ILE A 281 -9.70 -4.57 1.97
N THR A 282 -9.33 -3.29 1.92
CA THR A 282 -8.19 -2.81 1.12
C THR A 282 -7.28 -1.97 1.99
N ASN A 283 -6.05 -2.44 2.22
CA ASN A 283 -5.05 -1.65 2.95
C ASN A 283 -4.51 -0.48 2.10
N PRO A 284 -4.13 0.63 2.74
CA PRO A 284 -3.40 1.71 2.08
C PRO A 284 -2.01 1.25 1.64
N MET A 285 -1.49 1.89 0.59
CA MET A 285 -0.11 1.70 0.14
C MET A 285 0.85 2.51 1.03
N LYS A 286 2.03 1.95 1.29
CA LYS A 286 3.08 2.58 2.08
C LYS A 286 3.49 3.93 1.46
N ASN A 287 3.52 4.96 2.30
CA ASN A 287 3.91 6.33 1.92
C ASN A 287 3.11 6.90 0.72
N SER A 288 1.86 6.47 0.53
CA SER A 288 0.96 7.01 -0.49
C SER A 288 -0.45 7.20 0.08
N GLY A 289 -1.23 8.07 -0.59
CA GLY A 289 -2.68 8.16 -0.41
C GLY A 289 -3.46 7.13 -1.25
N ASP A 290 -2.76 6.32 -2.04
CA ASP A 290 -3.34 5.22 -2.82
C ASP A 290 -3.59 3.98 -1.96
N TYR A 291 -4.43 3.09 -2.50
CA TYR A 291 -4.76 1.81 -1.91
C TYR A 291 -4.22 0.66 -2.76
N GLY A 292 -3.88 -0.45 -2.09
CA GLY A 292 -3.42 -1.65 -2.79
C GLY A 292 -4.58 -2.48 -3.32
N TYR A 293 -4.38 -3.80 -3.36
CA TYR A 293 -5.38 -4.71 -3.89
C TYR A 293 -6.49 -5.01 -2.87
N PRO A 294 -7.77 -5.06 -3.28
CA PRO A 294 -8.85 -5.48 -2.40
C PRO A 294 -8.78 -6.97 -2.10
N ILE A 295 -8.99 -7.34 -0.83
CA ILE A 295 -9.16 -8.73 -0.40
C ILE A 295 -10.62 -8.96 -0.05
N ARG A 296 -11.28 -9.84 -0.80
CA ARG A 296 -12.70 -10.15 -0.69
C ARG A 296 -12.92 -11.56 -0.15
N LYS A 297 -13.89 -11.71 0.76
CA LYS A 297 -14.42 -13.01 1.21
C LYS A 297 -15.94 -13.00 1.16
N GLU A 298 -16.51 -14.00 0.50
CA GLU A 298 -17.97 -14.21 0.44
C GLU A 298 -18.53 -14.67 1.79
N ASP A 299 -19.85 -14.53 1.95
CA ASP A 299 -20.63 -15.07 3.09
C ASP A 299 -20.17 -14.59 4.48
N MET A 300 -19.59 -13.39 4.54
CA MET A 300 -19.10 -12.77 5.77
C MET A 300 -20.17 -11.90 6.46
N LEU A 301 -21.15 -11.39 5.72
CA LEU A 301 -22.21 -10.53 6.22
C LEU A 301 -23.50 -10.68 5.41
N ARG A 302 -24.57 -10.02 5.83
CA ARG A 302 -25.83 -9.89 5.07
C ARG A 302 -26.61 -8.67 5.52
N PHE A 303 -27.41 -8.12 4.62
CA PHE A 303 -28.42 -7.12 4.96
C PHE A 303 -29.76 -7.83 5.22
N ILE A 304 -30.46 -7.45 6.29
CA ILE A 304 -31.74 -8.07 6.67
C ILE A 304 -32.83 -7.01 6.75
N LEU A 305 -33.95 -7.23 6.06
CA LEU A 305 -35.11 -6.35 6.15
C LEU A 305 -35.80 -6.56 7.50
N VAL A 306 -35.98 -5.49 8.25
CA VAL A 306 -36.61 -5.47 9.58
C VAL A 306 -37.62 -4.33 9.61
N ASP A 307 -38.85 -4.64 10.04
CA ASP A 307 -39.89 -3.61 10.20
C ASP A 307 -39.51 -2.62 11.31
N GLU A 308 -40.03 -1.38 11.25
CA GLU A 308 -39.78 -0.32 12.25
C GLU A 308 -40.03 -0.76 13.70
N ASN A 309 -41.00 -1.65 13.92
CA ASN A 309 -41.39 -2.14 15.25
C ASN A 309 -40.72 -3.46 15.65
N GLN A 310 -39.81 -3.99 14.82
CA GLN A 310 -39.09 -5.22 15.08
C GLN A 310 -37.64 -4.95 15.50
N GLY A 311 -37.15 -5.71 16.47
CA GLY A 311 -35.79 -5.61 17.01
C GLY A 311 -35.73 -5.19 18.49
N PRO A 312 -34.57 -5.41 19.14
CA PRO A 312 -34.35 -5.01 20.53
C PRO A 312 -34.23 -3.48 20.66
N VAL A 313 -34.67 -2.94 21.79
CA VAL A 313 -34.53 -1.52 22.15
C VAL A 313 -33.82 -1.42 23.50
N ILE A 314 -32.82 -0.55 23.60
CA ILE A 314 -32.11 -0.26 24.86
C ILE A 314 -32.58 1.10 25.38
N ASN A 315 -33.09 1.13 26.60
CA ASN A 315 -33.56 2.35 27.28
C ASN A 315 -32.52 2.88 28.27
N SER A 316 -31.80 2.00 28.97
CA SER A 316 -30.72 2.40 29.86
C SER A 316 -29.70 1.28 30.11
N VAL A 317 -28.49 1.69 30.50
CA VAL A 317 -27.42 0.81 30.98
C VAL A 317 -26.94 1.31 32.34
N GLU A 318 -26.91 0.45 33.36
CA GLU A 318 -26.56 0.80 34.75
C GLU A 318 -25.69 -0.29 35.41
N PRO A 319 -24.48 0.03 35.92
CA PRO A 319 -23.75 1.27 35.66
C PRO A 319 -23.34 1.38 34.18
N HIS A 320 -23.27 2.60 33.67
CA HIS A 320 -22.77 2.90 32.32
C HIS A 320 -21.29 3.28 32.30
N VAL A 321 -20.64 3.23 33.47
CA VAL A 321 -19.20 3.44 33.66
C VAL A 321 -18.72 2.36 34.60
N VAL A 322 -17.75 1.58 34.17
CA VAL A 322 -17.15 0.48 34.94
C VAL A 322 -15.62 0.61 34.94
N PRO A 323 -14.91 0.10 35.96
CA PRO A 323 -13.46 0.02 35.93
C PRO A 323 -12.98 -0.88 34.77
N THR A 324 -11.77 -0.61 34.26
CA THR A 324 -11.11 -1.48 33.26
C THR A 324 -10.74 -2.86 33.81
N GLU A 325 -10.93 -3.12 35.10
CA GLU A 325 -10.78 -4.47 35.67
C GLU A 325 -12.09 -5.29 35.58
N GLY A 326 -13.16 -4.68 35.06
CA GLY A 326 -14.51 -5.22 35.04
C GLY A 326 -15.34 -4.79 36.25
N GLU A 327 -16.65 -4.99 36.16
CA GLU A 327 -17.61 -4.76 37.24
C GLU A 327 -18.75 -5.77 37.17
N LYS A 328 -19.26 -6.18 38.33
CA LYS A 328 -20.35 -7.15 38.39
C LYS A 328 -21.72 -6.49 38.26
N GLY A 329 -22.63 -7.19 37.60
CA GLY A 329 -24.05 -6.86 37.65
C GLY A 329 -24.47 -5.65 36.85
N VAL A 330 -23.81 -5.37 35.72
CA VAL A 330 -24.29 -4.38 34.74
C VAL A 330 -25.66 -4.78 34.22
N GLN A 331 -26.58 -3.83 34.17
CA GLN A 331 -27.97 -4.00 33.76
C GLN A 331 -28.26 -3.21 32.50
N ILE A 332 -28.77 -3.88 31.47
CA ILE A 332 -29.36 -3.26 30.29
C ILE A 332 -30.88 -3.39 30.40
N LYS A 333 -31.57 -2.25 30.54
CA LYS A 333 -33.03 -2.19 30.56
C LYS A 333 -33.54 -1.77 29.20
N GLY A 334 -34.61 -2.39 28.74
CA GLY A 334 -35.13 -2.16 27.40
C GLY A 334 -36.37 -2.97 27.07
N ALA A 335 -36.54 -3.29 25.79
CA ALA A 335 -37.65 -4.07 25.28
C ALA A 335 -37.20 -5.02 24.17
N ASN A 336 -38.00 -6.05 23.93
CA ASN A 336 -37.84 -7.00 22.82
C ASN A 336 -36.49 -7.74 22.80
N PHE A 337 -35.85 -7.93 23.96
CA PHE A 337 -34.70 -8.82 24.05
C PHE A 337 -35.16 -10.24 23.77
N GLN A 338 -34.88 -10.80 22.60
CA GLN A 338 -35.35 -12.14 22.21
C GLN A 338 -34.50 -13.24 22.85
N VAL A 339 -35.00 -14.48 22.83
CA VAL A 339 -34.19 -15.64 23.19
C VAL A 339 -32.99 -15.72 22.24
N GLY A 340 -31.79 -15.92 22.78
CA GLY A 340 -30.55 -15.93 22.00
C GLY A 340 -29.95 -14.54 21.73
N VAL A 341 -30.44 -13.49 22.40
CA VAL A 341 -29.77 -12.17 22.41
C VAL A 341 -28.30 -12.30 22.79
N ARG A 342 -27.45 -11.47 22.20
CA ARG A 342 -26.01 -11.37 22.48
C ARG A 342 -25.71 -9.91 22.77
N VAL A 343 -24.76 -9.66 23.67
CA VAL A 343 -24.32 -8.30 24.04
C VAL A 343 -22.88 -8.14 23.59
N PHE A 344 -22.58 -7.00 22.98
CA PHE A 344 -21.23 -6.66 22.54
C PHE A 344 -20.82 -5.31 23.13
N ILE A 345 -19.59 -5.22 23.61
CA ILE A 345 -18.95 -3.98 24.05
C ILE A 345 -17.76 -3.75 23.13
N ASP A 346 -17.75 -2.65 22.39
CA ASP A 346 -16.74 -2.31 21.38
C ASP A 346 -16.42 -3.48 20.44
N GLY A 347 -17.49 -4.18 20.03
CA GLY A 347 -17.42 -5.31 19.12
C GLY A 347 -17.01 -6.65 19.75
N LEU A 348 -16.68 -6.69 21.04
CA LEU A 348 -16.37 -7.93 21.77
C LEU A 348 -17.62 -8.48 22.44
N GLU A 349 -17.86 -9.79 22.25
CA GLU A 349 -19.01 -10.44 22.86
C GLU A 349 -18.81 -10.60 24.38
N VAL A 350 -19.77 -10.08 25.14
CA VAL A 350 -19.88 -10.32 26.56
C VAL A 350 -20.39 -11.74 26.79
N GLN A 351 -19.57 -12.54 27.46
CA GLN A 351 -19.94 -13.92 27.79
C GLN A 351 -20.86 -13.97 29.02
N ASN A 352 -21.69 -15.00 29.10
CA ASN A 352 -22.54 -15.30 30.26
C ASN A 352 -23.58 -14.23 30.63
N ILE A 353 -24.17 -13.57 29.63
CA ILE A 353 -25.31 -12.69 29.89
C ILE A 353 -26.52 -13.48 30.41
N ASN A 354 -27.32 -12.83 31.26
CA ASN A 354 -28.59 -13.37 31.75
C ASN A 354 -29.74 -12.46 31.32
N ARG A 355 -30.61 -13.00 30.46
CA ARG A 355 -31.83 -12.34 29.99
C ARG A 355 -32.98 -12.72 30.92
N ASP A 356 -33.73 -11.72 31.36
CA ASP A 356 -34.90 -11.95 32.19
C ASP A 356 -36.08 -12.55 31.40
N PRO A 357 -37.04 -13.23 32.06
CA PRO A 357 -38.19 -13.81 31.37
C PRO A 357 -39.11 -12.78 30.70
N SER A 358 -39.16 -11.54 31.19
CA SER A 358 -40.06 -10.50 30.67
C SER A 358 -39.54 -9.83 29.38
N SER A 359 -38.31 -10.15 28.95
CA SER A 359 -37.70 -9.58 27.73
C SER A 359 -37.34 -8.09 27.86
N GLN A 360 -37.15 -7.61 29.07
CA GLN A 360 -36.93 -6.19 29.39
C GLN A 360 -35.61 -5.92 30.11
N LEU A 361 -34.91 -6.96 30.56
CA LEU A 361 -33.67 -6.83 31.31
C LEU A 361 -32.63 -7.85 30.86
N ILE A 362 -31.41 -7.39 30.65
CA ILE A 362 -30.21 -8.23 30.52
C ILE A 362 -29.25 -7.83 31.65
N THR A 363 -28.69 -8.81 32.35
CA THR A 363 -27.65 -8.62 33.36
C THR A 363 -26.37 -9.33 32.93
N PHE A 364 -25.21 -8.70 33.13
CA PHE A 364 -23.92 -9.32 32.84
C PHE A 364 -22.80 -8.73 33.73
N ASP A 365 -21.66 -9.40 33.78
CA ASP A 365 -20.44 -8.86 34.40
C ASP A 365 -19.58 -8.24 33.31
N ALA A 366 -19.24 -6.95 33.44
CA ALA A 366 -18.39 -6.26 32.49
C ALA A 366 -17.01 -6.93 32.43
N PRO A 367 -16.50 -7.22 31.22
CA PRO A 367 -15.19 -7.84 31.07
C PRO A 367 -14.06 -6.88 31.48
N PRO A 368 -12.90 -7.41 31.91
CA PRO A 368 -11.66 -6.64 32.02
C PRO A 368 -11.12 -6.14 30.68
#